data_AF-A0A934ZPJ6-F1
#
_entry.id   AF-A0A934ZPJ6-F1
#
_cell.length_a   1.000
_cell.length_b   1.000
_cell.length_c   1.000
_cell.angle_alpha   90.00
_cell.angle_beta   90.00
_cell.angle_gamma   90.00
#
_symmetry.space_group_name_H-M   'P 1'
#
loop_
_entity.id
_entity.type
_entity.pdbx_description
1 polymer ?
#
loop_
_entity_poly.entity_id
_entity_poly.type
_entity_poly.pdbx_seq_one_letter_code
_entity_poly.pdbx_strand_id
1 'polypeptide(L)'
;MSQRPRLERLKIHRYRNIRPGSEIRFSEGFNVLLGHNGSGKTTLLNLISMVLRSDFSALREERFEIEFELSNEHGRLIGEIKNDPTSHDDTIISEPLNELTRWRSQG
;
A
#
# COMPACT_ATOMS: atom_id res chain seq x y z
N MET A 1 -16.04 22.05 -18.37
CA MET A 1 -15.08 22.07 -17.24
C MET A 1 -15.02 20.64 -16.74
N SER A 2 -13.90 19.92 -16.90
CA SER A 2 -13.83 18.54 -16.42
C SER A 2 -13.68 18.55 -14.89
N GLN A 3 -14.62 17.93 -14.17
CA GLN A 3 -14.56 17.85 -12.71
C GLN A 3 -13.43 16.92 -12.25
N ARG A 4 -12.74 17.29 -11.17
CA ARG A 4 -11.76 16.43 -10.52
C ARG A 4 -12.47 15.25 -9.84
N PRO A 5 -11.85 14.06 -9.81
CA PRO A 5 -12.42 12.93 -9.10
C PRO A 5 -12.54 13.21 -7.60
N ARG A 6 -13.63 12.74 -6.99
CA ARG A 6 -13.90 12.82 -5.55
C ARG A 6 -13.73 11.45 -4.93
N LEU A 7 -13.06 11.37 -3.78
CA LEU A 7 -12.98 10.14 -2.98
C LEU A 7 -14.27 9.99 -2.19
N GLU A 8 -15.01 8.90 -2.42
CA GLU A 8 -16.28 8.57 -1.76
C GLU A 8 -16.06 7.64 -0.57
N ARG A 9 -15.18 6.65 -0.75
CA ARG A 9 -14.89 5.62 0.25
C ARG A 9 -13.43 5.22 0.22
N LEU A 10 -12.88 4.97 1.39
CA LEU A 10 -11.58 4.34 1.59
C LEU A 10 -11.72 3.25 2.66
N LYS A 11 -11.47 2.00 2.28
CA LYS A 11 -11.42 0.86 3.18
C LYS A 11 -10.00 0.32 3.25
N ILE A 12 -9.54 0.09 4.47
CA ILE A 12 -8.16 -0.25 4.77
C ILE A 12 -8.15 -1.67 5.30
N HIS A 13 -7.68 -2.62 4.47
CA HIS A 13 -7.52 -4.01 4.86
C HIS A 13 -6.20 -4.19 5.62
N ARG A 14 -5.13 -3.55 5.15
CA ARG A 14 -3.81 -3.57 5.79
C ARG A 14 -3.05 -2.28 5.50
N TYR A 15 -2.73 -1.50 6.53
CA TYR A 15 -1.80 -0.36 6.40
C TYR A 15 -1.30 0.08 7.77
N ARG A 16 0.00 -0.14 8.04
CA ARG A 16 0.67 0.27 9.28
C ARG A 16 -0.15 -0.10 10.53
N ASN A 17 -0.36 0.84 11.45
CA ASN A 17 -1.09 0.66 12.71
C ASN A 17 -2.60 0.91 12.60
N ILE A 18 -3.17 0.94 11.40
CA ILE A 18 -4.62 1.11 11.22
C ILE A 18 -5.29 -0.25 11.43
N ARG A 19 -6.39 -0.25 12.20
CA ARG A 19 -7.17 -1.47 12.44
C ARG A 19 -7.67 -2.06 11.11
N PRO A 20 -7.41 -3.35 10.82
CA PRO A 20 -7.93 -4.01 9.62
C PRO A 20 -9.44 -3.88 9.49
N GLY A 21 -9.92 -3.62 8.27
CA GLY A 21 -11.34 -3.40 7.99
C GLY A 21 -11.83 -1.99 8.32
N SER A 22 -10.98 -1.07 8.78
CA SER A 22 -11.36 0.34 8.98
C SER A 22 -11.86 0.93 7.66
N GLU A 23 -13.03 1.57 7.70
CA GLU A 23 -13.65 2.21 6.54
C GLU A 23 -13.97 3.66 6.85
N ILE A 24 -13.71 4.53 5.87
CA ILE A 24 -14.06 5.94 5.89
C ILE A 24 -14.95 6.21 4.68
N ARG A 25 -16.08 6.87 4.94
CA ARG A 25 -16.97 7.41 3.90
C ARG A 25 -16.91 8.92 3.95
N PHE A 26 -16.68 9.53 2.80
CA PHE A 26 -16.58 10.97 2.68
C PHE A 26 -17.96 11.54 2.33
N SER A 27 -18.38 12.53 3.11
CA SER A 27 -19.57 13.30 2.80
C SER A 27 -19.28 14.31 1.69
N GLU A 28 -20.33 14.78 1.03
CA GLU A 28 -20.22 15.93 0.14
C GLU A 28 -19.81 17.18 0.94
N GLY A 29 -18.98 18.04 0.34
CA GLY A 29 -18.50 19.25 0.98
C GLY A 29 -17.27 19.02 1.87
N PHE A 30 -17.39 19.37 3.16
CA PHE A 30 -16.25 19.46 4.07
C PHE A 30 -16.21 18.30 5.07
N ASN A 31 -15.09 17.59 5.12
CA ASN A 31 -14.86 16.46 6.01
C ASN A 31 -13.80 16.84 7.07
N VAL A 32 -14.07 16.57 8.34
CA VAL A 32 -13.17 16.91 9.46
C VAL A 32 -12.54 15.65 10.04
N LEU A 33 -11.21 15.62 10.11
CA LEU A 33 -10.47 14.54 10.74
C LEU A 33 -10.00 14.95 12.15
N LEU A 34 -10.64 14.37 13.18
CA LEU A 34 -10.36 14.65 14.58
C LEU A 34 -9.59 13.51 15.26
N GLY A 35 -8.83 13.84 16.30
CA GLY A 35 -8.09 12.86 17.10
C GLY A 35 -6.88 13.46 17.79
N HIS A 36 -6.35 12.77 18.80
CA HIS A 36 -5.15 13.18 19.52
C HIS A 36 -3.91 13.23 18.60
N ASN A 37 -2.86 13.96 19.01
CA ASN A 37 -1.58 13.89 18.32
C ASN A 37 -1.04 12.46 18.36
N GLY A 38 -0.42 12.02 17.27
CA GLY A 38 0.04 10.64 17.11
C GLY A 38 -1.05 9.61 16.78
N SER A 39 -2.33 9.99 16.70
CA SER A 39 -3.43 9.04 16.40
C SER A 39 -3.50 8.56 14.94
N GLY A 40 -2.50 8.88 14.10
CA GLY A 40 -2.46 8.47 12.70
C GLY A 40 -3.13 9.41 11.69
N LYS A 41 -3.52 10.64 12.08
CA LYS A 41 -4.16 11.60 11.16
C LYS A 41 -3.33 11.89 9.90
N THR A 42 -2.03 12.18 10.08
CA THR A 42 -1.10 12.40 8.97
C THR A 42 -0.94 11.15 8.10
N THR A 43 -0.91 9.97 8.71
CA THR A 43 -0.85 8.69 8.00
C THR A 43 -2.06 8.51 7.08
N LEU A 44 -3.25 8.84 7.57
CA LEU A 44 -4.48 8.79 6.78
C LEU A 44 -4.49 9.84 5.65
N LEU A 45 -4.11 11.08 5.93
CA LEU A 45 -4.03 12.14 4.91
C LEU A 45 -3.03 11.79 3.81
N ASN A 46 -1.89 11.19 4.16
CA ASN A 46 -0.91 10.72 3.18
C ASN A 46 -1.50 9.62 2.29
N LEU A 47 -2.23 8.67 2.87
CA LEU A 47 -2.89 7.60 2.11
C LEU A 47 -3.95 8.17 1.14
N ILE A 48 -4.78 9.11 1.60
CA ILE A 48 -5.76 9.81 0.76
C ILE A 48 -5.06 10.53 -0.40
N SER A 49 -3.93 11.20 -0.13
CA SER A 49 -3.15 11.89 -1.17
C SER A 49 -2.60 10.91 -2.22
N MET A 50 -2.08 9.74 -1.80
CA MET A 50 -1.59 8.69 -2.70
C MET A 50 -2.70 8.16 -3.60
N VAL A 51 -3.90 7.88 -3.04
CA VAL A 51 -5.07 7.42 -3.80
C VAL A 51 -5.48 8.45 -4.86
N LEU A 52 -5.64 9.72 -4.47
CA LEU A 52 -6.07 10.79 -5.39
C LEU A 52 -5.04 11.09 -6.49
N ARG A 53 -3.76 10.82 -6.24
CA ARG A 53 -2.67 10.98 -7.22
C ARG A 53 -2.38 9.70 -8.02
N SER A 54 -2.96 8.57 -7.60
CA SER A 54 -2.61 7.23 -8.10
C SER A 54 -1.10 6.95 -8.03
N ASP A 55 -0.44 7.45 -6.99
CA ASP A 55 1.01 7.33 -6.79
C ASP A 55 1.29 6.67 -5.43
N PHE A 56 1.67 5.39 -5.50
CA PHE A 56 1.98 4.54 -4.35
C PHE A 56 3.47 4.21 -4.27
N SER A 57 4.32 4.94 -4.99
CA SER A 57 5.77 4.71 -5.03
C SER A 57 6.42 4.71 -3.64
N ALA A 58 5.93 5.57 -2.74
CA ALA A 58 6.38 5.64 -1.35
C ALA A 58 6.09 4.37 -0.52
N LEU A 59 5.22 3.50 -1.00
CA LEU A 59 4.84 2.24 -0.35
C LEU A 59 5.41 1.00 -1.06
N ARG A 60 6.35 1.17 -2.01
CA ARG A 60 6.91 0.08 -2.82
C ARG A 60 7.52 -1.06 -1.98
N GLU A 61 8.16 -0.72 -0.88
CA GLU A 61 8.79 -1.69 0.04
C GLU A 61 7.90 -1.97 1.27
N GLU A 62 6.69 -1.43 1.32
CA GLU A 62 5.79 -1.55 2.47
C GLU A 62 4.58 -2.42 2.10
N ARG A 63 4.21 -3.36 2.97
CA ARG A 63 3.02 -4.19 2.76
C ARG A 63 1.76 -3.38 3.03
N PHE A 64 0.85 -3.30 2.06
CA PHE A 64 -0.45 -2.65 2.22
C PHE A 64 -1.53 -3.30 1.36
N GLU A 65 -2.79 -3.05 1.71
CA GLU A 65 -3.97 -3.49 0.99
C GLU A 65 -5.13 -2.53 1.31
N ILE A 66 -5.65 -1.87 0.28
CA ILE A 66 -6.74 -0.91 0.39
C ILE A 66 -7.73 -1.08 -0.76
N GLU A 67 -8.96 -0.69 -0.50
CA GLU A 67 -10.05 -0.58 -1.46
C GLU A 67 -10.58 0.85 -1.41
N PHE A 68 -10.84 1.46 -2.56
CA PHE A 68 -11.32 2.84 -2.63
C PHE A 68 -12.36 3.04 -3.73
N GLU A 69 -13.18 4.06 -3.55
CA GLU A 69 -14.20 4.45 -4.51
C GLU A 69 -14.01 5.92 -4.88
N LEU A 70 -13.81 6.18 -6.17
CA LEU A 70 -13.74 7.52 -6.76
C LEU A 70 -15.00 7.78 -7.58
N SER A 71 -15.48 9.02 -7.59
CA SER A 71 -16.58 9.45 -8.47
C SER A 71 -16.17 10.67 -9.29
N ASN A 72 -16.74 10.78 -10.49
CA ASN A 72 -16.72 12.00 -11.30
C ASN A 72 -18.01 12.07 -12.15
N GLU A 73 -18.08 13.06 -13.05
CA GLU A 73 -19.22 13.25 -13.96
C GLU A 73 -19.48 12.06 -14.91
N HIS A 74 -18.50 11.17 -15.10
CA HIS A 74 -18.58 10.01 -15.99
C HIS A 74 -18.93 8.71 -15.26
N GLY A 75 -19.01 8.72 -13.92
CA GLY A 75 -19.42 7.58 -13.14
C GLY A 75 -18.57 7.33 -11.90
N ARG A 76 -18.54 6.07 -11.46
CA ARG A 76 -17.82 5.60 -10.28
C ARG A 76 -16.75 4.60 -10.66
N LEU A 77 -15.57 4.75 -10.07
CA LEU A 77 -14.45 3.81 -10.15
C LEU A 77 -14.27 3.17 -8.78
N ILE A 78 -14.32 1.84 -8.74
CA ILE A 78 -13.94 1.06 -7.57
C ILE A 78 -12.57 0.47 -7.87
N GLY A 79 -11.60 0.76 -7.00
CA GLY A 79 -10.22 0.30 -7.13
C GLY A 79 -9.80 -0.48 -5.90
N GLU A 80 -9.02 -1.53 -6.12
CA GLU A 80 -8.28 -2.23 -5.08
C GLU A 80 -6.80 -2.14 -5.42
N ILE A 81 -5.96 -1.88 -4.42
CA ILE A 81 -4.52 -1.91 -4.58
C ILE A 81 -3.88 -2.56 -3.37
N LYS A 82 -2.92 -3.43 -3.65
CA LYS A 82 -2.13 -4.14 -2.67
C LYS A 82 -0.67 -4.17 -3.06
N ASN A 83 0.18 -4.19 -2.06
CA ASN A 83 1.59 -4.50 -2.21
C ASN A 83 1.99 -5.53 -1.17
N ASP A 84 2.73 -6.53 -1.62
CA ASP A 84 3.31 -7.55 -0.76
C ASP A 84 4.78 -7.73 -1.15
N PRO A 85 5.72 -7.04 -0.46
CA PRO A 85 7.13 -7.05 -0.82
C PRO A 85 7.81 -8.42 -0.70
N THR A 86 7.12 -9.46 -0.18
CA THR A 86 7.67 -10.81 -0.10
C THR A 86 7.58 -11.53 -1.45
N SER A 87 8.62 -11.37 -2.25
CA SER A 87 9.30 -12.47 -2.95
C SER A 87 10.76 -12.06 -3.10
N HIS A 88 11.48 -11.99 -1.98
CA HIS A 88 12.91 -12.28 -2.08
C HIS A 88 12.97 -13.72 -2.58
N ASP A 89 13.35 -13.85 -3.84
CA ASP A 89 13.76 -15.09 -4.45
C ASP A 89 14.86 -15.67 -3.55
N ASP A 90 14.51 -16.63 -2.69
CA ASP A 90 15.44 -17.50 -1.98
C ASP A 90 16.15 -18.42 -2.99
N THR A 91 16.64 -17.87 -4.11
CA THR A 91 17.74 -18.45 -4.85
C THR A 91 18.98 -18.27 -3.98
N ILE A 92 19.06 -19.10 -2.95
CA ILE A 92 20.32 -19.63 -2.47
C ILE A 92 21.01 -20.11 -3.74
N ILE A 93 22.00 -19.34 -4.20
CA ILE A 93 23.07 -19.88 -5.01
C ILE A 93 23.70 -20.91 -4.08
N SER A 94 23.24 -22.16 -4.19
CA SER A 94 23.95 -23.29 -3.65
C SER A 94 25.23 -23.36 -4.46
N GLU A 95 26.27 -22.67 -4.00
CA GLU A 95 27.62 -23.10 -4.36
C GLU A 95 27.66 -24.61 -4.06
N PRO A 96 27.97 -25.47 -5.04
CA PRO A 96 28.12 -26.88 -4.76
C PRO A 96 29.29 -27.01 -3.79
N LEU A 97 28.98 -27.34 -2.53
CA LEU A 97 29.94 -27.68 -1.47
C LEU A 97 30.94 -28.80 -1.88
N ASN A 98 30.75 -29.40 -3.06
CA ASN A 98 31.60 -30.41 -3.66
C ASN A 98 32.90 -29.88 -4.30
N GLU A 99 33.09 -28.56 -4.46
CA GLU A 99 34.36 -28.04 -5.01
C GLU A 99 35.45 -27.80 -3.95
N LEU A 100 35.08 -27.57 -2.69
CA LEU A 100 36.04 -27.39 -1.58
C LEU A 100 36.68 -28.71 -1.11
N THR A 101 36.12 -29.86 -1.47
CA THR A 101 36.71 -31.18 -1.17
C THR A 101 37.64 -31.72 -2.25
N ARG A 102 37.65 -31.16 -3.47
CA ARG A 102 38.56 -31.61 -4.55
C ARG A 102 40.02 -31.17 -4.34
N TRP A 103 40.26 -30.04 -3.68
CA TRP A 103 41.61 -29.51 -3.45
C TRP A 103 42.42 -30.23 -2.35
N ARG A 104 41.81 -31.16 -1.60
CA ARG A 104 42.51 -31.91 -0.54
C ARG A 104 42.99 -33.30 -0.98
N SER A 105 42.75 -33.69 -2.23
CA SER A 105 43.13 -35.00 -2.78
C SER A 105 44.25 -34.94 -3.84
N GLN A 106 44.84 -33.77 -4.07
CA GLN A 106 46.08 -33.64 -4.85
C GLN A 106 47.14 -33.00 -3.97
N GLY A 107 47.74 -33.83 -3.13
CA GLY A 107 48.87 -33.53 -2.25
C GLY A 107 49.45 -34.83 -1.72
#